data_AF-A0A2T0UE07-F1
#
_entry.id   AF-A0A2T0UE07-F1
#
_cell.length_a   1.000
_cell.length_b   1.000
_cell.length_c   1.000
_cell.angle_alpha   90.00
_cell.angle_beta   90.00
_cell.angle_gamma   90.00
#
_symmetry.space_group_name_H-M   'P 1'
#
loop_
_entity.id
_entity.type
_entity.pdbx_description
1 polymer ?
#
loop_
_entity_poly.entity_id
_entity_poly.type
_entity_poly.pdbx_seq_one_letter_code
_entity_poly.pdbx_strand_id
1 'polypeptide(L)'
;MGPLQLAPRTRTALAAVLLACAVVVILVALSQWLFGAGVDPRDDTMSRAAGIGFTDEARGTLFSILPVALPLLAALVAPPTRPGRVIARSTRLVYAAYIVIGVLLALTAARYGFDEAGQLAKEGQVFIDTRAAVERLLLDVVWLVLAAIGLAFAQKAGKGERTSTAEAVK
;
A
#
# COMPACT_ATOMS: atom_id res chain seq x y z
N MET A 1 -26.55 9.00 -21.98
CA MET A 1 -25.57 9.81 -21.22
C MET A 1 -24.23 9.66 -21.92
N GLY A 2 -23.78 10.66 -22.69
CA GLY A 2 -22.50 10.59 -23.40
C GLY A 2 -21.35 10.51 -22.40
N PRO A 3 -20.30 9.70 -22.64
CA PRO A 3 -19.17 9.64 -21.74
C PRO A 3 -18.54 11.03 -21.67
N LEU A 4 -18.45 11.59 -20.47
CA LEU A 4 -17.81 12.87 -20.19
C LEU A 4 -16.37 12.81 -20.72
N GLN A 5 -16.14 13.33 -21.92
CA GLN A 5 -14.82 13.35 -22.53
C GLN A 5 -14.00 14.45 -21.86
N LEU A 6 -13.45 14.13 -20.69
CA LEU A 6 -12.51 15.02 -19.99
C LEU A 6 -11.30 15.30 -20.89
N ALA A 7 -10.92 16.57 -20.98
CA ALA A 7 -9.74 16.99 -21.71
C ALA A 7 -8.47 16.27 -21.20
N PRO A 8 -7.47 15.99 -22.06
CA PRO A 8 -6.26 15.24 -21.68
C PRO A 8 -5.49 15.86 -20.49
N ARG A 9 -5.50 17.20 -20.37
CA ARG A 9 -4.89 17.91 -19.23
C ARG A 9 -5.60 17.62 -17.92
N THR A 10 -6.93 17.65 -17.91
CA THR A 10 -7.77 17.36 -16.73
C THR A 10 -7.61 15.91 -16.28
N ARG A 11 -7.55 14.96 -17.23
CA ARG A 11 -7.28 13.56 -16.93
C ARG A 11 -5.90 13.36 -16.28
N THR A 12 -4.88 14.05 -16.80
CA THR A 12 -3.52 13.99 -16.24
C THR A 12 -3.48 14.55 -14.82
N ALA A 13 -4.10 15.71 -14.59
CA ALA A 13 -4.17 16.32 -13.26
C ALA A 13 -4.91 15.43 -12.26
N LEU A 14 -6.06 14.87 -12.65
CA LEU A 14 -6.82 13.96 -11.81
C LEU A 14 -6.01 12.70 -11.45
N ALA A 15 -5.36 12.07 -12.43
CA ALA A 15 -4.51 10.91 -12.18
C ALA A 15 -3.31 11.23 -11.26
N ALA A 16 -2.71 12.42 -11.41
CA ALA A 16 -1.64 12.87 -10.53
C ALA A 16 -2.14 13.09 -9.08
N VAL A 17 -3.31 13.71 -8.91
CA VAL A 17 -3.93 13.91 -7.59
C VAL A 17 -4.24 12.57 -6.92
N LEU A 18 -4.83 11.62 -7.66
CA LEU A 18 -5.12 10.28 -7.13
C LEU A 18 -3.85 9.57 -6.66
N LEU A 19 -2.77 9.62 -7.43
CA LEU A 19 -1.48 9.07 -7.00
C LEU A 19 -0.89 9.81 -5.79
N ALA A 20 -0.96 11.14 -5.78
CA ALA A 20 -0.47 11.93 -4.65
C ALA A 20 -1.22 11.56 -3.36
N CYS A 21 -2.54 11.43 -3.42
CA CYS A 21 -3.34 10.97 -2.28
C CYS A 21 -2.93 9.56 -1.82
N ALA A 22 -2.70 8.62 -2.73
CA ALA A 22 -2.22 7.29 -2.37
C ALA A 22 -0.86 7.34 -1.64
N VAL A 23 0.07 8.15 -2.14
CA VAL A 23 1.39 8.36 -1.52
C VAL A 23 1.24 8.95 -0.13
N VAL A 24 0.39 9.98 0.04
CA VAL A 24 0.15 10.59 1.35
C VAL A 24 -0.37 9.57 2.35
N VAL A 25 -1.33 8.72 1.97
CA VAL A 25 -1.85 7.67 2.87
C VAL A 25 -0.77 6.67 3.28
N ILE A 26 0.09 6.25 2.34
CA ILE A 26 1.22 5.36 2.65
C ILE A 26 2.21 6.04 3.59
N LEU A 27 2.51 7.33 3.39
CA LEU A 27 3.39 8.10 4.26
C LEU A 27 2.81 8.30 5.66
N VAL A 28 1.50 8.48 5.79
CA VAL A 28 0.80 8.55 7.08
C VAL A 28 0.89 7.21 7.81
N ALA A 29 0.67 6.09 7.11
CA ALA A 29 0.86 4.77 7.70
C ALA A 29 2.31 4.53 8.16
N LEU A 30 3.29 4.96 7.36
CA LEU A 30 4.70 4.89 7.74
C LEU A 30 5.01 5.78 8.94
N SER A 31 4.44 6.99 9.03
CA SER A 31 4.67 7.86 10.18
C SER A 31 4.04 7.28 11.44
N GLN A 32 2.83 6.74 11.35
CA GLN A 32 2.18 6.02 12.46
C GLN A 32 2.97 4.78 12.89
N TRP A 33 3.68 4.12 11.98
CA TRP A 33 4.51 2.98 12.34
C TRP A 33 5.87 3.38 12.95
N LEU A 34 6.54 4.40 12.37
CA LEU A 34 7.94 4.71 12.67
C LEU A 34 8.13 5.91 13.63
N PHE A 35 7.26 6.90 13.62
CA PHE A 35 7.41 8.10 14.47
C PHE A 35 6.80 7.88 15.85
N GLY A 36 7.67 7.85 16.87
CA GLY A 36 7.33 7.63 18.28
C GLY A 36 7.86 6.31 18.85
N ALA A 37 8.40 5.43 18.00
CA ALA A 37 9.08 4.22 18.44
C ALA A 37 10.25 4.56 19.38
N GLY A 38 10.22 4.03 20.61
CA GLY A 38 11.28 4.21 21.61
C GLY A 38 11.15 5.43 22.53
N VAL A 39 10.05 6.20 22.46
CA VAL A 39 9.75 7.25 23.46
C VAL A 39 9.15 6.67 24.74
N ASP A 40 8.43 5.55 24.63
CA ASP A 40 7.98 4.70 25.75
C ASP A 40 8.56 3.29 25.52
N PRO A 41 9.18 2.63 26.53
CA PRO A 41 9.66 1.25 26.41
C PRO A 41 8.57 0.21 26.08
N ARG A 42 7.28 0.56 26.22
CA ARG A 42 6.12 -0.25 25.78
C ARG A 42 5.73 -0.01 24.32
N ASP A 43 6.27 1.04 23.69
CA ASP A 43 5.90 1.52 22.36
C ASP A 43 7.05 1.24 21.37
N ASP A 44 7.45 -0.05 21.30
CA ASP A 44 8.46 -0.52 20.36
C ASP A 44 7.86 -0.74 18.95
N THR A 45 8.73 -0.82 17.93
CA THR A 45 8.30 -0.96 16.53
C THR A 45 7.50 -2.23 16.26
N MET A 46 7.63 -3.25 17.12
CA MET A 46 6.94 -4.52 17.00
C MET A 46 5.54 -4.47 17.59
N SER A 47 5.41 -3.95 18.80
CA SER A 47 4.15 -3.71 19.49
C SER A 47 3.23 -2.81 18.66
N ARG A 48 3.78 -1.72 18.09
CA ARG A 48 3.02 -0.82 17.21
C ARG A 48 2.61 -1.43 15.88
N ALA A 49 3.45 -2.28 15.29
CA ALA A 49 3.06 -3.03 14.09
C ALA A 49 1.93 -4.01 14.39
N ALA A 50 1.94 -4.61 15.59
CA ALA A 50 0.91 -5.51 16.06
C ALA A 50 -0.43 -4.82 16.36
N GLY A 51 -0.42 -3.48 16.44
CA GLY A 51 -1.57 -2.67 16.79
C GLY A 51 -1.77 -2.60 18.30
N ILE A 52 -0.70 -2.24 19.00
CA ILE A 52 -0.67 -1.94 20.43
C ILE A 52 0.11 -0.62 20.58
N GLY A 53 -0.57 0.45 21.00
CA GLY A 53 0.03 1.77 21.26
C GLY A 53 -0.89 2.95 20.89
N PHE A 54 -0.59 4.17 21.36
CA PHE A 54 -1.44 5.37 21.16
C PHE A 54 -1.59 5.83 19.69
N THR A 55 -0.84 5.24 18.75
CA THR A 55 -0.80 5.56 17.32
C THR A 55 -1.00 4.32 16.43
N ASP A 56 -1.86 3.42 16.92
CA ASP A 56 -2.23 2.07 16.44
C ASP A 56 -2.70 1.96 14.97
N GLU A 57 -3.06 3.08 14.35
CA GLU A 57 -3.79 3.07 13.08
C GLU A 57 -2.92 2.78 11.83
N ALA A 58 -1.61 2.53 11.99
CA ALA A 58 -0.70 2.30 10.87
C ALA A 58 -1.17 1.16 9.96
N ARG A 59 -1.59 0.07 10.59
CA ARG A 59 -2.08 -1.13 9.90
C ARG A 59 -3.42 -0.88 9.22
N GLY A 60 -4.37 -0.27 9.93
CA GLY A 60 -5.69 0.08 9.39
C GLY A 60 -5.60 1.08 8.24
N THR A 61 -4.67 2.02 8.32
CA THR A 61 -4.40 3.03 7.29
C THR A 61 -3.76 2.40 6.05
N LEU A 62 -2.76 1.54 6.23
CA LEU A 62 -2.07 0.89 5.11
C LEU A 62 -2.92 -0.18 4.44
N PHE A 63 -3.54 -1.08 5.20
CA PHE A 63 -4.41 -2.14 4.67
C PHE A 63 -5.85 -1.65 4.49
N SER A 64 -5.99 -0.49 3.82
CA SER A 64 -7.26 0.10 3.45
C SER A 64 -7.44 0.13 1.94
N ILE A 65 -8.66 0.45 1.50
CA ILE A 65 -9.00 0.50 0.08
C ILE A 65 -8.27 1.60 -0.69
N LEU A 66 -7.92 2.71 -0.03
CA LEU A 66 -7.34 3.89 -0.66
C LEU A 66 -5.97 3.63 -1.32
N PRO A 67 -4.95 3.12 -0.62
CA PRO A 67 -3.63 2.89 -1.20
C PRO A 67 -3.63 1.82 -2.29
N VAL A 68 -4.65 0.95 -2.34
CA VAL A 68 -4.80 -0.07 -3.38
C VAL A 68 -5.61 0.42 -4.58
N ALA A 69 -6.71 1.14 -4.37
CA ALA A 69 -7.62 1.55 -5.44
C ALA A 69 -7.17 2.83 -6.15
N LEU A 70 -6.62 3.82 -5.43
CA LEU A 70 -6.24 5.10 -6.02
C LEU A 70 -5.16 4.99 -7.11
N PRO A 71 -4.09 4.17 -6.95
CA PRO A 71 -3.11 4.00 -8.03
C PRO A 71 -3.69 3.30 -9.27
N LEU A 72 -4.64 2.38 -9.08
CA LEU A 72 -5.37 1.73 -10.19
C LEU A 72 -6.21 2.75 -10.95
N LEU A 73 -7.02 3.54 -10.24
CA LEU A 73 -7.84 4.59 -10.83
C LEU A 73 -6.99 5.62 -11.56
N ALA A 74 -5.84 6.01 -10.99
CA ALA A 74 -4.91 6.90 -11.65
C ALA A 74 -4.39 6.33 -12.98
N ALA A 75 -4.04 5.03 -13.02
CA ALA A 75 -3.60 4.37 -14.24
C ALA A 75 -4.72 4.26 -15.30
N LEU A 76 -5.97 4.06 -14.88
CA LEU A 76 -7.13 3.99 -15.78
C LEU A 76 -7.51 5.34 -16.38
N VAL A 77 -7.33 6.43 -15.62
CA VAL A 77 -7.64 7.79 -16.05
C VAL A 77 -6.51 8.40 -16.89
N ALA A 78 -5.28 7.92 -16.73
CA ALA A 78 -4.10 8.43 -17.41
C ALA A 78 -4.28 8.44 -18.95
N PRO A 79 -4.03 9.59 -19.63
CA PRO A 79 -4.16 9.65 -21.08
C PRO A 79 -3.02 8.85 -21.77
N PRO A 80 -3.23 8.32 -23.00
CA PRO A 80 -2.21 7.60 -23.77
C PRO A 80 -1.18 8.57 -24.39
N THR A 81 -0.60 9.44 -23.57
CA THR A 81 0.38 10.46 -23.96
C THR A 81 1.62 10.35 -23.07
N ARG A 82 2.68 11.11 -23.38
CA ARG A 82 3.91 11.14 -22.55
C ARG A 82 3.65 11.29 -21.03
N PRO A 83 2.81 12.22 -20.54
CA PRO A 83 2.54 12.32 -19.10
C PRO A 83 1.84 11.09 -18.52
N GLY A 84 0.97 10.42 -19.29
CA GLY A 84 0.37 9.16 -18.86
C GLY A 84 1.38 8.03 -18.67
N ARG A 85 2.45 8.00 -19.47
CA ARG A 85 3.56 7.03 -19.26
C ARG A 85 4.30 7.27 -17.95
N VAL A 86 4.46 8.53 -17.54
CA VAL A 86 5.05 8.87 -16.25
C VAL A 86 4.14 8.40 -15.12
N ILE A 87 2.84 8.68 -15.22
CA ILE A 87 1.83 8.20 -14.26
C ILE A 87 1.88 6.67 -14.14
N ALA A 88 1.90 5.93 -15.25
CA ALA A 88 1.96 4.48 -15.24
C ALA A 88 3.22 3.93 -14.55
N ARG A 89 4.38 4.59 -14.73
CA ARG A 89 5.63 4.23 -14.02
C ARG A 89 5.50 4.53 -12.53
N SER A 90 4.98 5.70 -12.17
CA SER A 90 4.75 6.10 -10.78
C SER A 90 3.76 5.16 -10.08
N THR A 91 2.66 4.76 -10.72
CA THR A 91 1.72 3.76 -10.20
C THR A 91 2.42 2.46 -9.83
N ARG A 92 3.33 1.96 -10.68
CA ARG A 92 4.10 0.73 -10.38
C ARG A 92 5.01 0.91 -9.18
N LEU A 93 5.68 2.07 -9.07
CA LEU A 93 6.54 2.37 -7.92
C LEU A 93 5.73 2.46 -6.64
N VAL A 94 4.56 3.09 -6.68
CA VAL A 94 3.64 3.18 -5.52
C VAL A 94 3.16 1.80 -5.09
N TYR A 95 2.76 0.93 -6.02
CA TYR A 95 2.40 -0.46 -5.69
C TYR A 95 3.58 -1.27 -5.14
N ALA A 96 4.76 -1.13 -5.73
CA ALA A 96 5.95 -1.82 -5.24
C ALA A 96 6.31 -1.36 -3.82
N ALA A 97 6.30 -0.05 -3.56
CA ALA A 97 6.52 0.51 -2.23
C ALA A 97 5.47 0.02 -1.24
N TYR A 98 4.18 0.06 -1.62
CA TYR A 98 3.09 -0.47 -0.81
C TYR A 98 3.31 -1.92 -0.40
N ILE A 99 3.65 -2.80 -1.35
CA ILE A 99 3.90 -4.22 -1.08
C ILE A 99 5.07 -4.39 -0.13
N VAL A 100 6.20 -3.70 -0.37
CA VAL A 100 7.39 -3.79 0.49
C VAL A 100 7.06 -3.35 1.91
N ILE A 101 6.42 -2.19 2.07
CA ILE A 101 6.05 -1.64 3.38
C ILE A 101 5.04 -2.57 4.07
N GLY A 102 4.02 -3.04 3.34
CA GLY A 102 2.99 -3.92 3.88
C GLY A 102 3.55 -5.27 4.32
N VAL A 103 4.47 -5.87 3.56
CA VAL A 103 5.15 -7.11 3.97
C VAL A 103 5.96 -6.88 5.23
N LEU A 104 6.74 -5.80 5.31
CA LEU A 104 7.53 -5.49 6.50
C LEU A 104 6.62 -5.29 7.72
N LEU A 105 5.52 -4.55 7.59
CA LEU A 105 4.58 -4.29 8.66
C LEU A 105 3.87 -5.58 9.11
N ALA A 106 3.38 -6.39 8.17
CA ALA A 106 2.72 -7.66 8.45
C ALA A 106 3.64 -8.67 9.14
N LEU A 107 4.89 -8.82 8.69
CA LEU A 107 5.88 -9.70 9.31
C LEU A 107 6.26 -9.23 10.72
N THR A 108 6.39 -7.92 10.90
CA THR A 108 6.71 -7.33 12.20
C THR A 108 5.55 -7.56 13.20
N ALA A 109 4.31 -7.37 12.75
CA ALA A 109 3.10 -7.64 13.52
C ALA A 109 2.95 -9.12 13.88
N ALA A 110 3.18 -10.01 12.91
CA ALA A 110 3.10 -11.46 13.11
C ALA A 110 4.17 -11.94 14.09
N ARG A 111 5.41 -11.44 13.97
CA ARG A 111 6.49 -11.78 14.90
C ARG A 111 6.12 -11.42 16.34
N TYR A 112 5.53 -10.24 16.56
CA TYR A 112 5.06 -9.85 17.88
C TYR A 112 3.91 -10.76 18.36
N GLY A 113 2.91 -11.01 17.52
CA GLY A 113 1.75 -11.85 17.87
C GLY A 113 2.06 -13.33 18.11
N PHE A 114 3.16 -13.86 17.55
CA PHE A 114 3.63 -15.22 17.85
C PHE A 114 4.57 -15.29 19.06
N ASP A 115 5.05 -14.15 19.57
CA ASP A 115 5.98 -14.08 20.71
C ASP A 115 5.23 -13.88 22.03
N GLU A 116 4.37 -14.85 22.39
CA GLU A 116 3.59 -14.80 23.63
C GLU A 116 4.49 -14.68 24.88
N ALA A 117 5.63 -15.38 24.89
CA ALA A 117 6.61 -15.32 25.98
C ALA A 117 7.25 -13.93 26.11
N GLY A 118 7.59 -13.28 24.98
CA GLY A 118 8.09 -11.92 24.95
C GLY A 118 7.06 -10.89 25.41
N GLN A 119 5.78 -11.05 25.01
CA GLN A 119 4.67 -10.21 25.48
C GLN A 119 4.48 -10.32 27.00
N LEU A 120 4.44 -11.55 27.52
CA LEU A 120 4.35 -11.82 28.97
C LEU A 120 5.53 -11.21 29.74
N ALA A 121 6.76 -11.35 29.22
CA ALA A 121 7.96 -10.84 29.88
C ALA A 121 8.05 -9.30 29.89
N LYS A 122 7.60 -8.64 28.81
CA LYS A 122 7.67 -7.18 28.67
C LYS A 122 6.47 -6.44 29.27
N GLU A 123 5.27 -7.01 29.13
CA GLU A 123 4.01 -6.31 29.38
C GLU A 123 3.15 -6.97 30.46
N GLY A 124 3.54 -8.16 30.93
CA GLY A 124 2.88 -8.88 32.02
C GLY A 124 1.60 -9.61 31.64
N GLN A 125 1.16 -9.51 30.38
CA GLN A 125 0.02 -10.22 29.81
C GLN A 125 0.19 -10.42 28.30
N VAL A 126 -0.58 -11.36 27.73
CA VAL A 126 -0.66 -11.56 26.27
C VAL A 126 -1.76 -10.65 25.72
N PHE A 127 -1.41 -9.76 24.80
CA PHE A 127 -2.35 -8.85 24.16
C PHE A 127 -2.86 -9.40 22.82
N ILE A 128 -2.01 -10.14 22.12
CA ILE A 128 -2.37 -10.77 20.84
C ILE A 128 -2.03 -12.24 20.94
N ASP A 129 -3.07 -13.06 21.01
CA ASP A 129 -2.95 -14.51 20.93
C ASP A 129 -2.58 -14.95 19.52
N THR A 130 -1.90 -16.10 19.42
CA THR A 130 -1.51 -16.73 18.15
C THR A 130 -2.64 -16.80 17.12
N ARG A 131 -3.87 -17.12 17.53
CA ARG A 131 -5.02 -17.18 16.62
C ARG A 131 -5.35 -15.82 16.01
N ALA A 132 -5.41 -14.78 16.84
CA ALA A 132 -5.67 -13.42 16.38
C ALA A 132 -4.56 -12.94 15.45
N ALA A 133 -3.30 -13.28 15.73
CA ALA A 133 -2.16 -12.98 14.87
C ALA A 133 -2.29 -13.63 13.48
N VAL A 134 -2.75 -14.88 13.40
CA VAL A 134 -3.00 -15.58 12.13
C VAL A 134 -4.15 -14.96 11.34
N GLU A 135 -5.30 -14.71 11.99
CA GLU A 135 -6.46 -14.09 11.33
C GLU A 135 -6.09 -12.73 10.72
N ARG A 136 -5.36 -11.94 11.51
CA ARG A 136 -4.77 -10.67 11.10
C ARG A 136 -3.83 -10.83 9.90
N LEU A 137 -2.86 -11.75 9.98
CA LEU A 137 -1.90 -12.00 8.89
C LEU A 137 -2.60 -12.42 7.58
N LEU A 138 -3.65 -13.24 7.66
CA LEU A 138 -4.43 -13.64 6.49
C LEU A 138 -5.11 -12.43 5.82
N LEU A 139 -5.65 -11.50 6.61
CA LEU A 139 -6.24 -10.26 6.07
C LEU A 139 -5.18 -9.39 5.38
N ASP A 140 -3.99 -9.25 5.95
CA ASP A 140 -2.89 -8.49 5.32
C ASP A 140 -2.48 -9.14 3.99
N VAL A 141 -2.41 -10.47 3.94
CA VAL A 141 -2.09 -11.22 2.71
C VAL A 141 -3.10 -10.92 1.61
N VAL A 142 -4.40 -10.84 1.93
CA VAL A 142 -5.44 -10.48 0.94
C VAL A 142 -5.14 -9.11 0.32
N TRP A 143 -4.81 -8.11 1.14
CA TRP A 143 -4.47 -6.78 0.65
C TRP A 143 -3.20 -6.75 -0.19
N LEU A 144 -2.16 -7.48 0.21
CA LEU A 144 -0.92 -7.61 -0.55
C LEU A 144 -1.15 -8.29 -1.90
N VAL A 145 -2.01 -9.31 -1.95
CA VAL A 145 -2.41 -9.98 -3.19
C VAL A 145 -3.16 -9.01 -4.11
N LEU A 146 -4.11 -8.23 -3.59
CA LEU A 146 -4.81 -7.21 -4.38
C LEU A 146 -3.86 -6.16 -4.95
N ALA A 147 -2.89 -5.70 -4.17
CA ALA A 147 -1.85 -4.78 -4.64
C ALA A 147 -0.96 -5.42 -5.72
N ALA A 148 -0.58 -6.69 -5.57
CA ALA A 148 0.19 -7.43 -6.56
C ALA A 148 -0.57 -7.60 -7.89
N ILE A 149 -1.89 -7.86 -7.82
CA ILE A 149 -2.77 -7.89 -8.98
C ILE A 149 -2.79 -6.51 -9.67
N GLY A 150 -2.98 -5.42 -8.90
CA GLY A 150 -2.92 -4.05 -9.41
C GLY A 150 -1.59 -3.74 -10.11
N LEU A 151 -0.47 -4.17 -9.53
CA LEU A 151 0.86 -4.05 -10.12
C LEU A 151 0.98 -4.82 -11.45
N ALA A 152 0.48 -6.06 -11.49
CA ALA A 152 0.52 -6.89 -12.71
C ALA A 152 -0.29 -6.26 -13.86
N PHE A 153 -1.47 -5.69 -13.55
CA PHE A 153 -2.25 -4.93 -14.54
C PHE A 153 -1.49 -3.69 -15.05
N ALA A 154 -0.89 -2.92 -14.14
CA ALA A 154 -0.09 -1.75 -14.51
C ALA A 154 1.14 -2.13 -15.35
N GLN A 155 1.73 -3.32 -15.15
CA GLN A 155 2.82 -3.86 -15.97
C GLN A 155 2.34 -4.25 -17.37
N LYS A 156 1.23 -4.99 -17.47
CA LYS A 156 0.67 -5.47 -18.74
C LYS A 156 0.29 -4.34 -19.68
N ALA A 157 -0.33 -3.27 -19.14
CA ALA A 157 -0.69 -2.08 -19.91
C ALA A 157 0.53 -1.45 -20.65
N GLY A 158 1.69 -1.39 -19.99
CA GLY A 158 2.89 -0.82 -20.63
C GLY A 158 3.67 -1.80 -21.52
N LYS A 159 3.39 -3.11 -21.48
CA LYS A 159 3.94 -4.07 -22.46
C LYS A 159 3.15 -4.04 -23.77
N GLY A 160 1.81 -3.95 -23.70
CA GLY A 160 0.95 -3.86 -24.89
C GLY A 160 1.24 -2.63 -25.78
N GLU A 161 1.56 -1.49 -25.17
CA GLU A 161 1.97 -0.29 -25.92
C GLU A 161 3.29 -0.47 -26.68
N ARG A 162 4.25 -1.24 -26.13
CA ARG A 162 5.56 -1.43 -26.79
C ARG A 162 5.45 -2.28 -28.05
N THR A 163 4.62 -3.32 -28.02
CA THR A 163 4.36 -4.16 -29.19
C THR A 163 3.61 -3.41 -30.28
N SER A 164 2.61 -2.60 -29.91
CA SER A 164 1.86 -1.79 -30.89
C SER A 164 2.72 -0.74 -31.59
N THR A 165 3.66 -0.09 -30.89
CA THR A 165 4.63 0.81 -31.56
C THR A 165 5.63 0.08 -32.46
N ALA A 166 5.88 -1.21 -32.23
CA ALA A 166 6.79 -1.99 -33.07
C ALA A 166 6.11 -2.48 -34.37
N GLU A 167 4.78 -2.67 -34.37
CA GLU A 167 4.01 -2.94 -35.59
C GLU A 167 3.79 -1.70 -36.45
N ALA A 168 3.61 -0.52 -35.87
CA ALA A 168 3.37 0.72 -36.62
C ALA A 168 4.61 1.28 -37.36
N VAL A 169 5.78 0.64 -37.21
CA VAL A 169 7.05 1.04 -37.85
C VAL A 169 7.48 0.05 -38.96
N LYS A 170 6.66 -0.96 -39.24
CA LYS A 170 6.83 -1.84 -40.42
C LYS A 170 5.91 -1.42 -41.55
#